data_AF-A6LK43-F1
#
_entry.id   AF-A6LK43-F1
#
_cell.length_a   1.000
_cell.length_b   1.000
_cell.length_c   1.000
_cell.angle_alpha   90.00
_cell.angle_beta   90.00
_cell.angle_gamma   90.00
#
_symmetry.space_group_name_H-M   'P 1'
#
loop_
_entity.id
_entity.type
_entity.pdbx_description
1 polymer ?
#
loop_
_entity_poly.entity_id
_entity_poly.type
_entity_poly.pdbx_seq_one_letter_code
_entity_poly.pdbx_strand_id
1 'polypeptide(L)'
;MKHLNMEGTCIENEIIRLIVLPKLGVKIVSIYFNPQNFKILFQPKRYYLPKYSDLFERYDTSDIDDMFPNIYYLLFIWGILWKKLPDHGEFWSIPWICEKKMKTPLNVRLKAKILTIYLPEQ
;
A
#
# COMPACT_ATOMS: atom_id res chain seq x y z
N MET A 1 -7.79 -14.62 2.11
CA MET A 1 -9.21 -14.47 2.53
C MET A 1 -9.85 -13.50 1.58
N LYS A 2 -11.08 -13.73 1.16
CA LYS A 2 -11.73 -12.80 0.23
C LYS A 2 -12.21 -11.54 0.95
N HIS A 3 -11.88 -10.38 0.42
CA HIS A 3 -12.38 -9.08 0.84
C HIS A 3 -12.96 -8.37 -0.38
N LEU A 4 -14.28 -8.16 -0.38
CA LEU A 4 -15.04 -7.77 -1.57
C LEU A 4 -14.69 -8.67 -2.77
N ASN A 5 -14.14 -8.09 -3.84
CA ASN A 5 -13.76 -8.77 -5.08
C ASN A 5 -12.28 -9.18 -5.16
N MET A 6 -11.52 -9.11 -4.06
CA MET A 6 -10.07 -9.35 -4.06
C MET A 6 -9.65 -10.33 -2.96
N GLU A 7 -8.49 -10.96 -3.16
CA GLU A 7 -7.82 -11.75 -2.12
C GLU A 7 -7.00 -10.84 -1.22
N GLY A 8 -7.27 -10.90 0.08
CA GLY A 8 -6.58 -10.17 1.13
C GLY A 8 -5.90 -11.07 2.15
N THR A 9 -4.97 -10.47 2.89
CA THR A 9 -4.23 -11.08 3.99
C THR A 9 -4.70 -10.48 5.30
N CYS A 10 -5.13 -11.34 6.24
CA CYS A 10 -5.49 -10.93 7.59
C CYS A 10 -4.26 -10.88 8.49
N ILE A 11 -4.13 -9.80 9.26
CA ILE A 11 -3.12 -9.63 10.30
C ILE A 11 -3.89 -9.22 11.57
N GLU A 12 -3.83 -10.02 12.63
CA GLU A 12 -4.64 -9.76 13.82
C GLU A 12 -3.94 -10.12 15.13
N ASN A 13 -4.43 -9.51 16.20
CA ASN A 13 -4.17 -9.86 17.59
C ASN A 13 -5.45 -9.62 18.43
N GLU A 14 -5.35 -9.71 19.76
CA GLU A 14 -6.48 -9.50 20.69
C GLU A 14 -7.17 -8.12 20.54
N ILE A 15 -6.44 -7.09 20.09
CA ILE A 15 -6.88 -5.69 20.07
C ILE A 15 -7.37 -5.29 18.68
N ILE A 16 -6.64 -5.65 17.63
CA ILE A 16 -6.85 -5.14 16.28
C ILE A 16 -6.75 -6.25 15.24
N ARG A 17 -7.52 -6.09 14.16
CA ARG A 17 -7.46 -6.94 12.98
C ARG A 17 -7.44 -6.07 11.72
N LEU A 18 -6.46 -6.32 10.88
CA LEU A 18 -6.20 -5.64 9.63
C LEU A 18 -6.43 -6.58 8.46
N ILE A 19 -6.96 -6.05 7.36
CA ILE A 19 -6.96 -6.72 6.07
C ILE A 19 -6.15 -5.86 5.11
N VAL A 20 -5.15 -6.47 4.47
CA VAL A 20 -4.37 -5.83 3.41
C VAL A 20 -4.63 -6.51 2.07
N LEU A 21 -4.56 -5.76 0.97
CA LEU A 21 -4.65 -6.30 -0.40
C LEU A 21 -3.28 -6.29 -1.07
N PRO A 22 -2.52 -7.40 -1.07
CA PRO A 22 -1.18 -7.43 -1.64
C PRO A 22 -1.13 -7.04 -3.12
N LYS A 23 -2.17 -7.42 -3.88
CA LYS A 23 -2.25 -7.11 -5.32
C LYS A 23 -2.59 -5.64 -5.62
N LEU A 24 -3.01 -4.86 -4.64
CA LEU A 24 -3.35 -3.44 -4.75
C LEU A 24 -2.44 -2.64 -3.84
N GLY A 25 -1.14 -2.59 -4.17
CA GLY A 25 -0.18 -1.73 -3.46
C GLY A 25 -0.11 -1.93 -1.96
N VAL A 26 -0.44 -3.13 -1.46
CA VAL A 26 -0.54 -3.44 -0.02
C VAL A 26 -1.49 -2.50 0.77
N LYS A 27 -2.50 -1.95 0.09
CA LYS A 27 -3.58 -1.14 0.67
C LYS A 27 -4.20 -1.80 1.89
N ILE A 28 -4.29 -1.09 3.01
CA ILE A 28 -4.97 -1.56 4.23
C ILE A 28 -6.45 -1.23 4.10
N VAL A 29 -7.24 -2.21 3.70
CA VAL A 29 -8.66 -2.06 3.33
C VAL A 29 -9.64 -2.31 4.46
N SER A 30 -9.15 -2.65 5.64
CA SER A 30 -10.00 -2.83 6.81
C SER A 30 -9.19 -2.77 8.07
N ILE A 31 -9.72 -2.06 9.06
CA ILE A 31 -9.24 -2.08 10.43
C ILE A 31 -10.44 -2.32 11.34
N TYR A 32 -10.36 -3.39 12.14
CA TYR A 32 -11.31 -3.70 13.19
C TYR A 32 -10.66 -3.50 14.54
N PHE A 33 -11.36 -2.80 15.42
CA PHE A 33 -11.09 -2.85 16.85
C PHE A 33 -11.87 -4.02 17.43
N ASN A 34 -11.15 -5.08 17.81
CA ASN A 34 -11.74 -6.36 18.17
C ASN A 34 -12.62 -6.33 19.43
N PRO A 35 -12.30 -5.59 20.52
CA PRO A 35 -13.10 -5.65 21.75
C PRO A 35 -14.56 -5.15 21.58
N GLN A 36 -14.84 -4.31 20.58
CA GLN A 36 -16.16 -3.78 20.26
C GLN A 36 -16.67 -4.26 18.90
N ASN A 37 -15.90 -5.11 18.21
CA ASN A 37 -16.14 -5.52 16.83
C ASN A 37 -16.45 -4.31 15.91
N PHE A 38 -15.74 -3.20 16.13
CA PHE A 38 -16.00 -1.94 15.45
C PHE A 38 -15.11 -1.78 14.23
N LYS A 39 -15.71 -1.47 13.07
CA LYS A 39 -14.98 -1.22 11.83
C LYS A 39 -14.64 0.26 11.70
N ILE A 40 -13.35 0.56 11.56
CA ILE A 40 -12.84 1.93 11.56
C ILE A 40 -12.90 2.57 10.17
N LEU A 41 -12.59 1.81 9.12
CA LEU A 41 -12.49 2.33 7.76
C LEU A 41 -13.82 2.23 7.01
N PHE A 42 -14.11 3.26 6.20
CA PHE A 42 -15.15 3.22 5.18
C PHE A 42 -14.91 2.08 4.19
N GLN A 43 -15.94 1.63 3.47
CA GLN A 43 -15.80 0.54 2.50
C GLN A 43 -16.36 0.91 1.14
N PRO A 44 -15.57 0.74 0.08
CA PRO A 44 -16.09 0.90 -1.27
C PRO A 44 -16.98 -0.29 -1.63
N LYS A 45 -17.69 -0.16 -2.75
CA LYS A 45 -18.48 -1.27 -3.31
C LYS A 45 -17.59 -2.36 -3.91
N ARG A 46 -16.45 -1.95 -4.49
CA ARG A 46 -15.53 -2.81 -5.23
C ARG A 46 -14.19 -2.11 -5.45
N TYR A 47 -13.10 -2.87 -5.52
CA TYR A 47 -11.79 -2.38 -5.93
C TYR A 47 -11.49 -2.67 -7.39
N TYR A 48 -10.71 -1.79 -8.02
CA TYR A 48 -10.17 -1.95 -9.36
C TYR A 48 -8.64 -1.95 -9.28
N LEU A 49 -7.99 -2.78 -10.08
CA LEU A 49 -6.53 -2.83 -10.13
C LEU A 49 -6.01 -1.70 -11.05
N PRO A 50 -5.14 -0.82 -10.54
CA PRO A 50 -4.50 0.20 -11.35
C PRO A 50 -3.39 -0.37 -12.23
N LYS A 51 -2.99 0.41 -13.24
CA LYS A 51 -1.71 0.25 -13.92
C LYS A 51 -0.68 1.19 -13.30
N TYR A 52 0.60 0.83 -13.43
CA TYR A 52 1.68 1.69 -12.98
C TYR A 52 1.61 3.07 -13.63
N SER A 53 1.79 4.12 -12.83
CA SER A 53 1.69 5.53 -13.22
C SER A 53 0.29 6.01 -13.65
N ASP A 54 -0.78 5.26 -13.35
CA ASP A 54 -2.14 5.81 -13.46
C ASP A 54 -2.36 6.96 -12.46
N LEU A 55 -3.40 7.77 -12.70
CA LEU A 55 -3.85 8.80 -11.76
C LEU A 55 -4.65 8.16 -10.62
N PHE A 56 -4.28 8.47 -9.39
CA PHE A 56 -4.86 7.86 -8.18
C PHE A 56 -6.36 8.16 -8.07
N GLU A 57 -6.78 9.39 -8.41
CA GLU A 57 -8.18 9.85 -8.36
C GLU A 57 -9.15 9.04 -9.23
N ARG A 58 -8.66 8.24 -10.18
CA ARG A 58 -9.49 7.37 -11.03
C ARG A 58 -9.88 6.06 -10.34
N TYR A 59 -9.32 5.80 -9.18
CA TYR A 59 -9.50 4.58 -8.40
C TYR A 59 -10.17 4.89 -7.06
N ASP A 60 -10.34 3.85 -6.25
CA ASP A 60 -10.85 4.04 -4.91
C ASP A 60 -9.84 4.80 -4.04
N THR A 61 -10.26 5.98 -3.57
CA THR A 61 -9.48 6.87 -2.71
C THR A 61 -9.83 6.69 -1.22
N SER A 62 -10.52 5.60 -0.88
CA SER A 62 -10.81 5.25 0.51
C SER A 62 -9.68 4.42 1.11
N ASP A 63 -9.86 4.00 2.37
CA ASP A 63 -8.90 3.17 3.11
C ASP A 63 -7.53 3.85 3.35
N ILE A 64 -6.43 3.07 3.36
CA ILE A 64 -5.07 3.56 3.58
C ILE A 64 -4.15 2.99 2.49
N ASP A 65 -3.54 3.90 1.73
CA ASP A 65 -2.59 3.63 0.65
C ASP A 65 -1.17 4.09 1.01
N ASP A 66 -0.19 3.63 0.22
CA ASP A 66 1.19 4.11 0.27
C ASP A 66 1.39 5.26 -0.73
N MET A 67 2.23 6.23 -0.37
CA MET A 67 2.52 7.43 -1.17
C MET A 67 4.03 7.63 -1.37
N PHE A 68 4.81 6.56 -1.27
CA PHE A 68 6.26 6.67 -1.34
C PHE A 68 6.74 6.71 -2.79
N PRO A 69 7.68 7.60 -3.16
CA PRO A 69 8.30 8.64 -2.35
C PRO A 69 7.58 10.01 -2.41
N ASN A 70 6.49 10.13 -3.16
CA ASN A 70 5.83 11.39 -3.49
C ASN A 70 4.30 11.27 -3.51
N ILE A 71 3.64 12.38 -3.21
CA ILE A 71 2.17 12.46 -3.15
C ILE A 71 1.55 12.66 -4.54
N TYR A 72 2.12 13.57 -5.33
CA TYR A 72 1.60 13.96 -6.64
C TYR A 72 2.63 13.67 -7.72
N TYR A 73 2.17 13.56 -8.95
CA TYR A 73 3.02 13.50 -10.13
C TYR A 73 4.14 14.56 -10.11
N LEU A 74 5.39 14.14 -10.30
CA LEU A 74 6.55 15.05 -10.29
C LEU A 74 7.49 14.77 -11.45
N LEU A 75 7.95 15.85 -12.09
CA LEU A 75 9.10 15.83 -12.99
C LEU A 75 10.22 16.65 -12.33
N PHE A 76 11.41 16.06 -12.18
CA PHE A 76 12.55 16.73 -11.58
C PHE A 76 13.86 16.33 -12.27
N ILE A 77 14.93 17.07 -12.00
CA ILE A 77 16.27 16.80 -12.53
C ILE A 77 17.10 16.13 -11.44
N TRP A 78 17.72 14.99 -11.76
CA TRP A 78 18.75 14.36 -10.94
C TRP A 78 20.07 14.39 -11.70
N GLY A 79 20.99 15.28 -11.31
CA GLY A 79 22.22 15.53 -12.06
C GLY A 79 21.92 16.13 -13.43
N ILE A 80 22.17 15.36 -14.50
CA ILE A 80 21.84 15.76 -15.89
C ILE A 80 20.60 15.05 -16.46
N LEU A 81 19.95 14.17 -15.69
CA LEU A 81 18.85 13.34 -16.17
C LEU A 81 17.50 13.85 -15.67
N TRP A 82 16.53 13.92 -16.57
CA TRP A 82 15.12 14.09 -16.19
C TRP A 82 14.57 12.80 -15.59
N LYS A 83 13.90 12.94 -14.44
CA LYS A 83 13.24 11.85 -13.72
C LYS A 83 11.76 12.18 -13.54
N LYS A 84 10.94 11.16 -13.73
CA LYS A 84 9.49 11.19 -13.57
C LYS A 84 9.13 10.34 -12.35
N LEU A 85 8.35 10.88 -11.44
CA LEU A 85 7.70 10.12 -10.38
C LEU A 85 6.20 10.04 -10.66
N PRO A 86 5.59 8.85 -10.59
CA PRO A 86 4.17 8.66 -10.82
C PRO A 86 3.33 9.36 -9.75
N ASP A 87 2.07 9.61 -10.08
CA ASP A 87 1.10 10.09 -9.10
C ASP A 87 0.97 9.08 -7.95
N HIS A 88 0.91 9.58 -6.71
CA HIS A 88 0.81 8.78 -5.49
C HIS A 88 1.97 7.78 -5.26
N GLY A 89 3.12 8.00 -5.90
CA GLY A 89 4.34 7.24 -5.65
C GLY A 89 4.43 5.90 -6.40
N GLU A 90 5.52 5.21 -6.15
CA GLU A 90 5.97 4.03 -6.90
C GLU A 90 5.20 2.75 -6.54
N PHE A 91 4.52 2.73 -5.39
CA PHE A 91 4.16 1.49 -4.72
C PHE A 91 2.66 1.16 -4.73
N TRP A 92 1.80 2.17 -4.70
CA TRP A 92 0.34 1.98 -4.55
C TRP A 92 -0.29 1.19 -5.71
N SER A 93 0.31 1.25 -6.91
CA SER A 93 -0.26 0.69 -8.13
C SER A 93 0.33 -0.66 -8.55
N ILE A 94 1.27 -1.21 -7.79
CA ILE A 94 1.96 -2.46 -8.13
C ILE A 94 1.60 -3.60 -7.18
N PRO A 95 1.63 -4.87 -7.63
CA PRO A 95 1.37 -6.02 -6.78
C PRO A 95 2.60 -6.38 -5.94
N TRP A 96 2.35 -6.84 -4.72
CA TRP A 96 3.36 -7.24 -3.75
C TRP A 96 3.28 -8.73 -3.42
N ILE A 97 4.44 -9.31 -3.12
CA ILE A 97 4.56 -10.63 -2.51
C ILE A 97 4.66 -10.42 -1.00
N CYS A 98 3.75 -11.02 -0.25
CA CYS A 98 3.76 -10.94 1.21
C CYS A 98 4.40 -12.19 1.81
N GLU A 99 5.38 -11.99 2.69
CA GLU A 99 5.93 -13.02 3.55
C GLU A 99 5.41 -12.82 4.98
N LYS A 100 4.69 -13.81 5.53
CA LYS A 100 4.30 -13.79 6.94
C LYS A 100 5.49 -14.22 7.79
N LYS A 101 5.93 -13.35 8.71
CA LYS A 101 6.95 -13.69 9.72
C LYS A 101 6.33 -13.55 11.10
N MET A 102 6.28 -14.64 11.84
CA MET A 102 5.86 -14.60 13.24
C MET A 102 7.08 -14.24 14.09
N LYS A 103 7.14 -12.98 14.53
CA LYS A 103 8.00 -12.55 15.62
C LYS A 103 7.12 -11.81 16.63
N THR A 104 7.48 -11.87 17.91
CA THR A 104 6.92 -11.02 18.96
C THR A 104 7.82 -9.77 19.12
N PRO A 105 7.26 -8.54 19.13
CA PRO A 105 5.89 -8.19 18.73
C PRO A 105 5.66 -8.42 17.22
N LEU A 106 4.39 -8.54 16.80
CA LEU A 106 4.00 -8.83 15.41
C LEU A 106 4.59 -7.79 14.45
N ASN A 107 5.68 -8.15 13.79
CA ASN A 107 6.38 -7.31 12.83
C ASN A 107 5.99 -7.74 11.40
N VAL A 108 5.16 -6.94 10.72
CA VAL A 108 4.91 -7.11 9.29
C VAL A 108 5.96 -6.32 8.54
N ARG A 109 6.86 -7.01 7.83
CA ARG A 109 7.85 -6.38 6.95
C ARG A 109 7.44 -6.60 5.50
N LEU A 110 7.11 -5.52 4.83
CA LEU A 110 6.94 -5.50 3.39
C LEU A 110 8.33 -5.41 2.76
N LYS A 111 8.77 -6.49 2.11
CA LYS A 111 10.05 -6.48 1.38
C LYS A 111 9.75 -6.16 -0.07
N ALA A 112 9.87 -4.89 -0.43
CA ALA A 112 9.89 -4.47 -1.83
C ALA A 112 11.07 -5.15 -2.53
N LYS A 113 10.94 -5.44 -3.83
CA LYS A 113 12.14 -5.56 -4.67
C LYS A 113 12.86 -4.21 -4.53
N ILE A 114 14.10 -4.28 -4.04
CA ILE A 114 14.91 -3.15 -3.58
C ILE A 114 14.78 -1.95 -4.54
N LEU A 115 14.29 -0.83 -4.03
CA LEU A 115 14.54 0.48 -4.63
C LEU A 115 15.90 0.95 -4.10
N THR A 116 16.95 0.81 -4.92
CA THR A 116 18.25 1.37 -4.60
C THR A 116 18.23 2.85 -4.96
N ILE A 117 18.17 3.71 -3.94
CA ILE A 117 18.37 5.16 -4.10
C ILE A 117 19.83 5.45 -3.76
N TYR A 118 20.60 5.91 -4.73
CA TYR A 118 21.95 6.42 -4.48
C TYR A 118 21.83 7.87 -4.03
N LEU A 119 22.11 8.17 -2.76
CA LEU A 119 22.29 9.55 -2.32
C LEU A 119 23.69 10.01 -2.78
N PRO A 120 23.84 11.24 -3.31
CA PRO A 120 25.17 11.79 -3.54
C PRO A 120 25.91 11.93 -2.21
N GLU A 121 27.20 11.56 -2.20
CA GLU A 121 28.09 11.88 -1.09
C GLU A 121 28.17 13.42 -0.96
N GLN A 122 28.04 13.92 0.27
CA GLN A 122 28.23 15.35 0.59
C GLN A 122 29.70 15.72 0.53
#